data_AF-A0A1B7MQB9-F1
#
_entry.id   AF-A0A1B7MQB9-F1
#
_cell.length_a   1.000
_cell.length_b   1.000
_cell.length_c   1.000
_cell.angle_alpha   90.00
_cell.angle_beta   90.00
_cell.angle_gamma   90.00
#
_symmetry.space_group_name_H-M   'P 1'
#
loop_
_entity.id
_entity.type
_entity.pdbx_description
1 polymer ?
#
loop_
_entity_poly.entity_id
_entity_poly.type
_entity_poly.pdbx_seq_one_letter_code
_entity_poly.pdbx_strand_id
1 'polypeptide(L)'
;MSILHLQYSASVPNSVHTLITAMKNLQSTLTRWSTSRASPDAVSDAYMQFGAGFNAAVYAFQGCGIDTTDLHQIPARLRAVLESCLGEDASPAALEYYQPLIRQHLYELLQGLKAKQGYAGW
;
A
#
# COMPACT_ATOMS: atom_id res chain seq x y z
N MET A 1 30.58 22.90 -8.11
CA MET A 1 29.91 21.88 -8.94
C MET A 1 29.38 20.80 -8.02
N SER A 2 28.12 20.92 -7.61
CA SER A 2 27.48 19.97 -6.68
C SER A 2 26.43 19.20 -7.46
N ILE A 3 26.85 18.08 -8.03
CA ILE A 3 25.95 17.13 -8.68
C ILE A 3 25.68 16.02 -7.66
N LEU A 4 24.42 15.58 -7.58
CA LEU A 4 23.91 14.41 -6.86
C LEU A 4 23.40 14.64 -5.42
N HIS A 5 22.56 15.65 -5.22
CA HIS A 5 21.42 15.48 -4.30
C HIS A 5 20.12 15.84 -5.02
N LEU A 6 19.93 15.26 -6.21
CA LEU A 6 18.58 14.97 -6.71
C LEU A 6 18.04 13.81 -5.85
N GLN A 7 17.83 14.06 -4.56
CA GLN A 7 16.75 13.39 -3.87
C GLN A 7 15.52 13.82 -4.66
N TYR A 8 15.02 12.90 -5.47
CA TYR A 8 13.67 13.00 -5.99
C TYR A 8 12.77 12.95 -4.75
N SER A 9 12.59 14.08 -4.07
CA SER A 9 11.57 14.23 -3.06
C SER A 9 10.28 14.11 -3.84
N ALA A 10 9.79 12.87 -3.96
CA ALA A 10 8.59 12.59 -4.71
C ALA A 10 7.50 13.47 -4.12
N SER A 11 6.97 14.37 -4.94
CA SER A 11 5.91 15.29 -4.54
C SER A 11 4.74 14.50 -3.96
N VAL A 12 4.05 15.04 -2.95
CA VAL A 12 2.92 14.37 -2.29
C VAL A 12 1.95 13.74 -3.31
N PRO A 13 1.44 14.47 -4.33
CA PRO A 13 0.65 13.90 -5.42
C PRO A 13 1.28 12.68 -6.12
N ASN A 14 2.57 12.74 -6.46
CA ASN A 14 3.25 11.66 -7.17
C ASN A 14 3.43 10.43 -6.27
N SER A 15 3.85 10.62 -5.02
CA SER A 15 4.00 9.54 -4.04
C SER A 15 2.67 8.85 -3.75
N VAL A 16 1.59 9.63 -3.61
CA VAL A 16 0.23 9.09 -3.44
C VAL A 16 -0.21 8.32 -4.69
N HIS A 17 0.04 8.84 -5.89
CA HIS A 17 -0.28 8.13 -7.14
C HIS A 17 0.47 6.79 -7.25
N THR A 18 1.77 6.76 -6.92
CA THR A 18 2.58 5.54 -6.88
C THR A 18 2.03 4.53 -5.87
N LEU A 19 1.67 4.97 -4.66
CA LEU A 19 1.06 4.12 -3.63
C LEU A 19 -0.28 3.53 -4.08
N ILE A 20 -1.16 4.33 -4.67
CA ILE A 20 -2.45 3.86 -5.21
C ILE A 20 -2.21 2.81 -6.31
N THR A 21 -1.21 3.01 -7.16
CA THR A 21 -0.85 2.05 -8.22
C THR A 21 -0.35 0.73 -7.63
N ALA A 22 0.54 0.79 -6.64
CA ALA A 22 1.05 -0.40 -5.94
C ALA A 22 -0.08 -1.16 -5.21
N MET A 23 -1.01 -0.43 -4.57
CA MET A 23 -2.19 -1.01 -3.94
C MET A 23 -3.11 -1.74 -4.94
N LYS A 24 -3.31 -1.17 -6.13
CA LYS A 24 -4.07 -1.84 -7.20
C LYS A 24 -3.34 -3.10 -7.70
N ASN A 25 -2.02 -3.03 -7.82
CA ASN A 25 -1.19 -4.19 -8.18
C ASN A 25 -1.31 -5.32 -7.15
N LEU A 26 -1.27 -5.00 -5.86
CA LEU A 26 -1.45 -5.98 -4.79
C LEU A 26 -2.82 -6.68 -4.87
N GLN A 27 -3.92 -5.92 -5.03
CA GLN A 27 -5.27 -6.48 -5.19
C GLN A 27 -5.41 -7.36 -6.44
N SER A 28 -4.84 -6.92 -7.56
CA SER A 28 -4.83 -7.69 -8.81
C SER A 28 -4.04 -9.00 -8.66
N THR A 29 -2.90 -8.93 -7.98
CA THR A 29 -2.04 -10.10 -7.75
C THR A 29 -2.69 -11.10 -6.80
N LEU A 30 -3.39 -10.65 -5.77
CA LEU A 30 -4.23 -11.53 -4.92
C LEU A 30 -5.33 -12.23 -5.71
N THR A 31 -6.00 -11.53 -6.61
CA THR A 31 -7.04 -12.12 -7.48
C THR A 31 -6.45 -13.16 -8.44
N ARG A 32 -5.22 -12.93 -8.92
CA ARG A 32 -4.50 -13.94 -9.71
C ARG A 32 -4.07 -15.12 -8.85
N TRP A 33 -3.57 -14.88 -7.65
CA TRP A 33 -3.19 -15.92 -6.71
C TRP A 33 -4.38 -16.83 -6.40
N SER A 34 -5.57 -16.28 -6.11
CA SER A 34 -6.77 -17.06 -5.81
C SER A 34 -7.25 -17.96 -6.96
N THR A 35 -6.79 -17.69 -8.18
CA THR A 35 -7.07 -18.50 -9.38
C THR A 35 -5.85 -19.32 -9.83
N SER A 36 -4.86 -19.50 -8.94
CA SER A 36 -3.58 -20.19 -9.21
C SER A 36 -2.79 -19.61 -10.37
N ARG A 37 -2.99 -18.32 -10.69
CA ARG A 37 -2.29 -17.57 -11.74
C ARG A 37 -1.13 -16.72 -11.22
N ALA A 38 -0.88 -16.70 -9.92
CA ALA A 38 0.26 -16.06 -9.27
C ALA A 38 0.71 -16.88 -8.06
N SER A 39 2.00 -16.85 -7.73
CA SER A 39 2.54 -17.49 -6.53
C SER A 39 2.33 -16.62 -5.29
N PRO A 40 2.40 -17.21 -4.08
CA PRO A 40 2.48 -16.45 -2.83
C PRO A 40 3.65 -15.45 -2.80
N ASP A 41 4.79 -15.81 -3.40
CA ASP A 41 5.95 -14.91 -3.53
C ASP A 41 5.61 -13.67 -4.36
N ALA A 42 4.85 -13.81 -5.45
CA ALA A 42 4.42 -12.66 -6.25
C ALA A 42 3.51 -11.70 -5.45
N VAL A 43 2.68 -12.23 -4.55
CA VAL A 43 1.87 -11.41 -3.63
C VAL A 43 2.76 -10.70 -2.62
N SER A 44 3.78 -11.40 -2.11
CA SER A 44 4.78 -10.83 -1.19
C SER A 44 5.59 -9.70 -1.84
N ASP A 45 5.99 -9.87 -3.10
CA ASP A 45 6.65 -8.84 -3.91
C ASP A 45 5.75 -7.62 -4.12
N ALA A 46 4.47 -7.85 -4.44
CA ALA A 46 3.49 -6.78 -4.57
C ALA A 46 3.28 -6.04 -3.23
N TYR A 47 3.31 -6.74 -2.10
CA TYR A 47 3.26 -6.13 -0.77
C TYR A 47 4.53 -5.31 -0.47
N MET A 48 5.72 -5.76 -0.87
CA MET A 48 6.95 -4.98 -0.74
C MET A 48 6.88 -3.67 -1.54
N GLN A 49 6.35 -3.71 -2.77
CA GLN A 49 6.13 -2.51 -3.59
C GLN A 49 5.12 -1.56 -2.95
N PHE A 50 4.03 -2.10 -2.38
CA PHE A 50 3.08 -1.33 -1.60
C PHE A 50 3.75 -0.63 -0.40
N GLY A 51 4.58 -1.36 0.37
CA GLY A 51 5.32 -0.81 1.50
C GLY A 51 6.30 0.29 1.09
N ALA A 52 7.00 0.13 -0.02
CA ALA A 52 7.87 1.16 -0.58
C ALA A 52 7.09 2.42 -0.98
N GLY A 53 5.95 2.26 -1.66
CA GLY A 53 5.05 3.37 -1.99
C GLY A 53 4.48 4.07 -0.75
N PHE A 54 4.17 3.31 0.30
CA PHE A 54 3.69 3.83 1.57
C PHE A 54 4.74 4.71 2.24
N ASN A 55 5.97 4.21 2.36
CA ASN A 55 7.08 4.96 2.96
C ASN A 55 7.38 6.24 2.17
N ALA A 56 7.33 6.19 0.83
CA ALA A 56 7.51 7.37 -0.01
C ALA A 56 6.42 8.44 0.22
N ALA A 57 5.16 8.01 0.37
CA ALA A 57 4.06 8.92 0.68
C ALA A 57 4.21 9.54 2.09
N VAL A 58 4.52 8.73 3.10
CA VAL A 58 4.79 9.19 4.46
C VAL A 58 5.90 10.23 4.47
N TYR A 59 7.03 9.93 3.82
CA TYR A 59 8.16 10.86 3.73
C TYR A 59 7.77 12.19 3.05
N ALA A 60 6.97 12.13 1.98
CA ALA A 60 6.51 13.33 1.28
C ALA A 60 5.60 14.20 2.17
N PHE A 61 4.65 13.60 2.91
CA PHE A 61 3.80 14.34 3.84
C PHE A 61 4.60 14.95 5.00
N GLN A 62 5.52 14.18 5.59
CA GLN A 62 6.38 14.66 6.68
C GLN A 62 7.28 15.82 6.21
N GLY A 63 7.77 15.78 4.97
CA GLY A 63 8.52 16.89 4.36
C GLY A 63 7.70 18.19 4.23
N CYS A 64 6.36 18.09 4.24
CA CYS A 64 5.44 19.23 4.27
C CYS A 64 4.95 19.58 5.70
N GLY A 65 5.49 18.94 6.75
CA GLY A 65 5.06 19.16 8.13
C GLY A 65 3.70 18.52 8.49
N ILE A 66 3.22 17.56 7.69
CA ILE A 66 1.94 16.88 7.92
C ILE A 66 2.18 15.60 8.72
N ASP A 67 1.52 15.49 9.88
CA ASP A 67 1.57 14.28 10.71
C ASP A 67 0.95 13.08 9.97
N THR A 68 1.57 11.90 10.15
CA THR A 68 1.23 10.64 9.47
C THR A 68 1.10 9.46 10.44
N THR A 69 1.18 9.73 11.75
CA THR A 69 1.22 8.71 12.81
C THR A 69 0.03 7.76 12.77
N ASP A 70 -1.16 8.28 12.45
CA ASP A 70 -2.40 7.51 12.26
C ASP A 70 -2.32 6.45 11.15
N LEU A 71 -1.43 6.60 10.17
CA LEU A 71 -1.31 5.65 9.05
C LEU A 71 -0.35 4.50 9.34
N HIS A 72 0.60 4.67 10.26
CA HIS A 72 1.75 3.78 10.42
C HIS A 72 1.40 2.34 10.79
N GLN A 73 0.23 2.11 11.41
CA GLN A 73 -0.19 0.75 11.78
C GLN A 73 -0.80 -0.03 10.60
N ILE A 74 -1.22 0.66 9.53
CA ILE A 74 -1.97 0.03 8.43
C ILE A 74 -1.16 -1.04 7.69
N PRO A 75 0.13 -0.81 7.32
CA PRO A 75 0.92 -1.85 6.65
C PRO A 75 1.05 -3.13 7.49
N ALA A 76 1.29 -2.99 8.80
CA ALA A 76 1.44 -4.14 9.69
C ALA A 76 0.13 -4.94 9.81
N ARG A 77 -1.03 -4.27 9.91
CA ARG A 77 -2.33 -4.93 9.93
C ARG A 77 -2.64 -5.64 8.61
N LEU A 78 -2.37 -4.97 7.49
CA LEU A 78 -2.53 -5.57 6.16
C LEU A 78 -1.65 -6.81 6.01
N ARG A 79 -0.38 -6.74 6.45
CA ARG A 79 0.54 -7.89 6.42
C ARG A 79 -0.02 -9.09 7.18
N ALA A 80 -0.53 -8.90 8.39
CA ALA A 80 -1.08 -9.99 9.19
C ALA A 80 -2.23 -10.71 8.46
N VAL A 81 -3.14 -9.95 7.84
CA VAL A 81 -4.25 -10.53 7.05
C VAL A 81 -3.75 -11.26 5.80
N LEU A 82 -2.72 -10.72 5.13
CA LEU A 82 -2.10 -11.37 3.98
C LEU A 82 -1.39 -12.67 4.36
N GLU A 83 -0.68 -12.69 5.49
CA GLU A 83 0.00 -13.89 6.00
C GLU A 83 -1.01 -15.00 6.31
N SER A 84 -2.15 -14.67 6.95
CA SER A 84 -3.25 -15.63 7.14
C SER A 84 -3.81 -16.13 5.81
N CYS A 85 -4.09 -15.22 4.86
CA CYS A 85 -4.67 -15.57 3.56
C CYS A 85 -3.76 -16.47 2.72
N LEU A 86 -2.46 -16.16 2.66
CA LEU A 86 -1.48 -16.93 1.90
C LEU A 86 -1.06 -18.24 2.59
N GLY A 87 -1.47 -18.45 3.84
CA GLY A 87 -1.34 -19.73 4.53
C GLY A 87 -2.37 -20.78 4.09
N GLU A 88 -3.43 -20.36 3.40
CA GLU A 88 -4.45 -21.25 2.84
C GLU A 88 -4.08 -21.77 1.44
N ASP A 89 -4.78 -22.81 0.99
CA ASP A 89 -4.75 -23.21 -0.41
C ASP A 89 -5.36 -22.12 -1.32
N ALA A 90 -4.64 -21.81 -2.39
CA ALA A 90 -5.02 -20.81 -3.36
C ALA A 90 -6.40 -21.10 -3.98
N SER A 91 -7.41 -20.33 -3.57
CA SER A 91 -8.78 -20.48 -4.05
C SER A 91 -9.58 -19.16 -3.99
N PRO A 92 -10.62 -18.99 -4.83
CA PRO A 92 -11.49 -17.83 -4.74
C PRO A 92 -12.18 -17.71 -3.38
N ALA A 93 -12.55 -18.85 -2.76
CA ALA A 93 -13.19 -18.89 -1.46
C ALA A 93 -12.26 -18.43 -0.33
N ALA A 94 -10.98 -18.83 -0.35
CA ALA A 94 -9.98 -18.33 0.60
C ALA A 94 -9.87 -16.81 0.49
N LEU A 95 -9.71 -16.27 -0.74
CA LEU A 95 -9.64 -14.82 -0.92
C LEU A 95 -10.93 -14.11 -0.47
N GLU A 96 -12.11 -14.65 -0.80
CA GLU A 96 -13.40 -14.07 -0.43
C GLU A 96 -13.57 -13.95 1.09
N TYR A 97 -13.09 -14.95 1.85
CA TYR A 97 -13.09 -14.94 3.32
C TYR A 97 -12.28 -13.78 3.90
N TYR A 98 -11.06 -13.53 3.38
CA TYR A 98 -10.18 -12.46 3.87
C TYR A 98 -10.46 -11.09 3.21
N GLN A 99 -11.20 -11.06 2.10
CA GLN A 99 -11.45 -9.86 1.29
C GLN A 99 -12.03 -8.67 2.08
N PRO A 100 -12.97 -8.85 3.03
CA PRO A 100 -13.50 -7.75 3.84
C PRO A 100 -12.42 -7.03 4.65
N LEU A 101 -11.52 -7.79 5.32
CA LEU A 101 -10.45 -7.23 6.14
C LEU A 101 -9.37 -6.55 5.28
N ILE A 102 -9.01 -7.15 4.15
CA ILE A 102 -8.08 -6.52 3.18
C ILE A 102 -8.66 -5.19 2.70
N ARG A 103 -9.94 -5.18 2.28
CA ARG A 103 -10.62 -3.95 1.83
C ARG A 103 -10.71 -2.89 2.91
N GLN A 104 -10.95 -3.29 4.15
CA GLN A 104 -10.98 -2.37 5.29
C GLN A 104 -9.65 -1.63 5.44
N HIS A 105 -8.53 -2.34 5.53
CA HIS A 105 -7.21 -1.69 5.71
C HIS A 105 -6.81 -0.81 4.53
N LEU A 106 -7.13 -1.22 3.30
CA LEU A 106 -6.89 -0.40 2.11
C LEU A 106 -7.79 0.84 2.08
N TYR A 107 -9.05 0.72 2.52
CA TYR A 107 -9.96 1.86 2.62
C TYR A 107 -9.52 2.86 3.70
N GLU A 108 -9.13 2.37 4.88
CA GLU A 108 -8.56 3.20 5.96
C GLU A 108 -7.36 4.01 5.46
N LEU A 109 -6.47 3.39 4.68
CA LEU A 109 -5.35 4.09 4.06
C LEU A 109 -5.82 5.18 3.10
N LEU A 110 -6.75 4.87 2.19
CA LEU A 110 -7.25 5.85 1.22
C LEU A 110 -7.90 7.06 1.90
N GLN A 111 -8.70 6.84 2.95
CA GLN A 111 -9.30 7.94 3.70
C GLN A 111 -8.24 8.79 4.40
N GLY A 112 -7.25 8.15 5.02
CA GLY A 112 -6.15 8.83 5.67
C GLY A 112 -5.31 9.68 4.70
N LEU A 113 -4.99 9.14 3.52
CA LEU A 113 -4.29 9.90 2.47
C LEU A 113 -5.11 11.10 1.99
N LYS A 114 -6.42 10.90 1.72
CA LYS A 114 -7.31 11.97 1.28
C LYS A 114 -7.42 13.10 2.31
N ALA A 115 -7.57 12.75 3.59
CA ALA A 115 -7.62 13.74 4.67
C ALA A 115 -6.34 14.58 4.72
N LYS A 116 -5.17 13.95 4.56
CA LYS A 116 -3.88 14.63 4.55
C LYS A 116 -3.67 15.54 3.34
N GLN A 117 -4.13 15.12 2.17
CA GLN A 117 -4.11 15.97 0.98
C GLN A 117 -5.01 17.20 1.14
N GLY A 118 -6.15 17.06 1.84
CA GLY A 118 -7.04 18.18 2.16
C GLY A 118 -6.41 19.26 3.05
N TYR A 119 -5.50 18.90 3.96
CA TYR A 119 -4.74 19.88 4.74
C TYR A 119 -3.71 20.66 3.91
N ALA A 120 -3.28 20.08 2.80
CA ALA A 120 -2.15 20.57 2.03
C ALA A 120 -2.56 21.56 0.91
N GLY A 121 -3.87 21.76 0.68
CA GLY A 121 -4.40 22.81 -0.19
C GLY A 121 -4.16 22.64 -1.70
N TRP A 122 -3.89 21.40 -2.15
CA TRP A 122 -3.71 21.05 -3.56
C TRP A 122 -4.99 20.49 -4.18
#